data_AF-A0A8T7E7E6-F1
#
_entry.id   AF-A0A8T7E7E6-F1
#
_cell.length_a   1.000
_cell.length_b   1.000
_cell.length_c   1.000
_cell.angle_alpha   90.00
_cell.angle_beta   90.00
_cell.angle_gamma   90.00
#
_symmetry.space_group_name_H-M   'P 1'
#
loop_
_entity.id
_entity.type
_entity.pdbx_description
1 polymer ?
#
loop_
_entity_poly.entity_id
_entity_poly.type
_entity_poly.pdbx_seq_one_letter_code
_entity_poly.pdbx_strand_id
1 'polypeptide(L)'
;MKIRMEPLVTAVAIGAAIWMVGSLLGLFIGYRSFQNIINSPIFDPAYLEELNTSADPLAAMFGEDFQSMMVLSSVANMLQCLSWLFSGIVAGAVYVAVHRRYDPQAMGGEAGAGAVAGALAVIAGYLVSTILSLLVIFPLIGDFMGQIVRMGGPEVAQMFDQMGGMMVVMVAVGAICSIVFYGVIGAVTGALGAFIGNSLAKPAA
;
A
#
# COMPACT_ATOMS: atom_id res chain seq x y z
N MET A 1 2.12 -31.33 -12.11
CA MET A 1 3.18 -30.52 -11.49
C MET A 1 2.94 -30.50 -9.98
N LYS A 2 3.90 -30.94 -9.15
CA LYS A 2 3.70 -31.04 -7.69
C LYS A 2 4.31 -29.79 -7.03
N ILE A 3 3.46 -28.85 -6.62
CA ILE A 3 3.90 -27.69 -5.83
C ILE A 3 4.29 -28.18 -4.44
N ARG A 4 5.51 -27.84 -4.00
CA ARG A 4 5.96 -28.17 -2.63
C ARG A 4 5.57 -27.01 -1.70
N MET A 5 4.97 -27.35 -0.56
CA MET A 5 4.45 -26.36 0.39
C MET A 5 5.55 -25.60 1.13
N GLU A 6 6.65 -26.25 1.51
CA GLU A 6 7.77 -25.63 2.23
C GLU A 6 8.42 -24.44 1.48
N PRO A 7 8.85 -24.57 0.21
CA PRO A 7 9.37 -23.43 -0.57
C PRO A 7 8.30 -22.37 -0.83
N LEU A 8 7.04 -22.78 -0.99
CA LEU A 8 5.93 -21.87 -1.20
C LEU A 8 5.70 -20.97 0.01
N VAL A 9 5.60 -21.55 1.21
CA VAL A 9 5.40 -20.79 2.46
C VAL A 9 6.57 -19.82 2.69
N THR A 10 7.81 -20.28 2.47
CA THR A 10 9.00 -19.43 2.63
C THR A 10 9.00 -18.24 1.66
N ALA A 11 8.70 -18.50 0.38
CA ALA A 11 8.60 -17.46 -0.65
C ALA A 11 7.50 -16.44 -0.35
N VAL A 12 6.32 -16.93 0.07
CA VAL A 12 5.19 -16.09 0.43
C VAL A 12 5.51 -15.22 1.65
N ALA A 13 6.14 -15.79 2.68
CA ALA A 13 6.52 -15.05 3.88
C ALA A 13 7.52 -13.92 3.57
N ILE A 14 8.55 -14.18 2.76
CA ILE A 14 9.54 -13.17 2.37
C ILE A 14 8.91 -12.09 1.49
N GLY A 15 8.10 -12.47 0.50
CA GLY A 15 7.39 -11.52 -0.35
C GLY A 15 6.42 -10.65 0.45
N ALA A 16 5.66 -11.23 1.37
CA ALA A 16 4.77 -10.49 2.26
C ALA A 16 5.53 -9.53 3.18
N ALA A 17 6.70 -9.93 3.71
CA ALA A 17 7.54 -9.06 4.53
C ALA A 17 8.04 -7.83 3.74
N ILE A 18 8.46 -8.00 2.49
CA ILE A 18 8.88 -6.89 1.61
C ILE A 18 7.73 -5.91 1.38
N TRP A 19 6.53 -6.45 1.12
CA TRP A 19 5.33 -5.64 0.98
C TRP A 19 5.04 -4.85 2.26
N MET A 20 5.11 -5.51 3.42
CA MET A 20 4.86 -4.88 4.71
C MET A 20 5.82 -3.73 4.97
N VAL A 21 7.12 -3.90 4.70
CA VAL A 21 8.11 -2.83 4.87
C VAL A 21 7.78 -1.63 3.99
N GLY A 22 7.49 -1.87 2.70
CA GLY A 22 7.11 -0.79 1.78
C GLY A 22 5.81 -0.09 2.19
N SER A 23 4.83 -0.84 2.66
CA SER A 23 3.56 -0.30 3.15
C SER A 23 3.73 0.48 4.45
N LEU A 24 4.57 0.01 5.38
CA LEU A 24 4.88 0.73 6.62
C LEU A 24 5.60 2.05 6.35
N LEU A 25 6.52 2.07 5.39
CA LEU A 25 7.19 3.31 4.96
C LEU A 25 6.19 4.28 4.33
N GLY A 26 5.33 3.81 3.42
CA GLY A 26 4.26 4.61 2.82
C GLY A 26 3.30 5.16 3.87
N LEU A 27 2.87 4.31 4.80
CA LEU A 27 2.02 4.70 5.94
C LEU A 27 2.69 5.72 6.85
N PHE A 28 3.97 5.54 7.16
CA PHE A 28 4.71 6.48 8.00
C PHE A 28 4.84 7.86 7.35
N ILE A 29 5.16 7.89 6.05
CA ILE A 29 5.24 9.15 5.28
C ILE A 29 3.86 9.80 5.22
N GLY A 30 2.82 9.05 4.84
CA GLY A 30 1.44 9.54 4.78
C GLY A 30 0.94 10.04 6.13
N TYR A 31 1.23 9.32 7.22
CA TYR A 31 0.92 9.72 8.59
C TYR A 31 1.58 11.05 8.96
N ARG A 32 2.88 11.19 8.70
CA ARG A 32 3.63 12.44 8.95
C ARG A 32 3.05 13.60 8.16
N SER A 33 2.75 13.39 6.88
CA SER A 33 2.09 14.40 6.03
C SER A 33 0.74 14.78 6.61
N PHE A 34 -0.09 13.82 7.02
CA PHE A 34 -1.43 14.08 7.54
C PHE A 34 -1.39 14.81 8.89
N GLN A 35 -0.48 14.44 9.79
CA GLN A 35 -0.28 15.18 11.03
C GLN A 35 0.18 16.62 10.79
N ASN A 36 1.05 16.85 9.82
CA ASN A 36 1.46 18.21 9.45
C ASN A 36 0.29 19.03 8.88
N ILE A 37 -0.66 18.39 8.19
CA ILE A 37 -1.90 19.06 7.73
C ILE A 37 -2.76 19.46 8.93
N ILE A 38 -3.04 18.51 9.84
CA ILE A 38 -3.87 18.77 11.03
C ILE A 38 -3.27 19.90 11.89
N ASN A 39 -1.94 19.91 12.04
CA ASN A 39 -1.24 20.91 12.82
C ASN A 39 -0.96 22.20 12.03
N SER A 40 -1.42 22.31 10.78
CA SER A 40 -1.16 23.50 9.97
C SER A 40 -2.01 24.68 10.46
N PRO A 41 -1.49 25.91 10.33
CA PRO A 41 -2.22 27.11 10.72
C PRO A 41 -3.50 27.33 9.91
N ILE A 42 -3.72 26.59 8.81
CA ILE A 42 -4.96 26.66 8.02
C ILE A 42 -6.20 26.23 8.85
N PHE A 43 -6.00 25.46 9.93
CA PHE A 43 -7.06 25.10 10.87
C PHE A 43 -7.12 26.00 12.12
N ASP A 44 -6.30 27.05 12.19
CA ASP A 44 -6.41 28.09 13.22
C ASP A 44 -7.46 29.14 12.80
N PRO A 45 -8.54 29.35 13.58
CA PRO A 45 -9.54 30.37 13.29
C PRO A 45 -8.94 31.77 13.09
N ALA A 46 -7.85 32.11 13.81
CA ALA A 46 -7.20 33.41 13.69
C ALA A 46 -6.48 33.57 12.34
N TYR A 47 -5.92 32.48 11.81
CA TYR A 47 -5.24 32.47 10.51
C TYR A 47 -6.23 32.54 9.34
N LEU A 48 -7.43 31.95 9.49
CA LEU A 48 -8.52 32.06 8.51
C LEU A 48 -9.06 33.50 8.40
N GLU A 49 -9.09 34.24 9.52
CA GLU A 49 -9.45 35.65 9.52
C GLU A 49 -8.37 36.50 8.81
N GLU A 50 -7.10 36.17 9.02
CA GLU A 50 -5.95 36.81 8.34
C GLU A 50 -5.94 36.52 6.83
N LEU A 51 -6.24 35.28 6.42
CA LEU A 51 -6.42 34.85 5.03
C LEU A 51 -7.52 35.64 4.30
N ASN A 52 -8.65 35.89 4.97
CA ASN A 52 -9.76 36.69 4.44
C ASN A 52 -9.38 38.16 4.19
N THR A 53 -8.31 38.64 4.83
CA THR A 53 -7.76 39.99 4.61
C THR A 53 -6.58 40.03 3.64
N SER A 54 -6.08 38.88 3.19
CA SER A 54 -4.96 38.79 2.26
C SER A 54 -5.39 39.09 0.81
N ALA A 55 -4.47 39.66 0.02
CA ALA A 55 -4.74 40.04 -1.37
C ALA A 55 -4.86 38.83 -2.33
N ASP A 56 -4.33 37.66 -1.95
CA ASP A 56 -4.46 36.42 -2.71
C ASP A 56 -4.56 35.20 -1.75
N PRO A 57 -5.77 34.93 -1.23
CA PRO A 57 -5.99 33.88 -0.24
C PRO A 57 -5.71 32.47 -0.79
N LEU A 58 -5.81 32.27 -2.11
CA LEU A 58 -5.51 30.97 -2.71
C LEU A 58 -4.01 30.67 -2.69
N ALA A 59 -3.16 31.67 -2.99
CA ALA A 59 -1.71 31.50 -2.94
C ALA A 59 -1.19 31.28 -1.51
N ALA A 60 -1.80 31.93 -0.52
CA ALA A 60 -1.48 31.74 0.90
C ALA A 60 -1.92 30.36 1.43
N MET A 61 -3.04 29.83 0.93
CA MET A 61 -3.58 28.53 1.36
C MET A 61 -2.93 27.33 0.63
N PHE A 62 -2.47 27.52 -0.61
CA PHE A 62 -1.89 26.47 -1.48
C PHE A 62 -0.43 26.71 -1.88
N GLY A 63 0.33 27.43 -1.03
CA GLY A 63 1.74 27.77 -1.26
C GLY A 63 2.70 26.56 -1.23
N GLU A 64 3.98 26.83 -0.98
CA GLU A 64 5.08 25.85 -1.06
C GLU A 64 4.86 24.60 -0.19
N ASP A 65 4.21 24.74 0.96
CA ASP A 65 3.92 23.63 1.88
C ASP A 65 2.89 22.64 1.31
N PHE A 66 1.85 23.14 0.64
CA PHE A 66 0.83 22.28 0.02
C PHE A 66 1.39 21.53 -1.19
N GLN A 67 2.19 22.21 -2.03
CA GLN A 67 2.89 21.55 -3.13
C GLN A 67 3.86 20.47 -2.64
N SER A 68 4.66 20.77 -1.61
CA SER A 68 5.61 19.81 -1.02
C SER A 68 4.89 18.58 -0.45
N MET A 69 3.72 18.76 0.15
CA MET A 69 2.88 17.66 0.62
C MET A 69 2.32 16.79 -0.52
N MET A 70 1.84 17.39 -1.61
CA MET A 70 1.34 16.65 -2.77
C MET A 70 2.45 15.81 -3.43
N VAL A 71 3.67 16.36 -3.51
CA VAL A 71 4.85 15.64 -4.01
C VAL A 71 5.19 14.48 -3.08
N LEU A 72 5.23 14.70 -1.77
CA LEU A 72 5.56 13.66 -0.79
C LEU A 72 4.53 12.51 -0.81
N SER A 73 3.24 12.83 -0.95
CA SER A 73 2.17 11.85 -1.13
C SER A 73 2.34 11.02 -2.41
N SER A 74 2.69 11.69 -3.52
CA SER A 74 2.95 11.02 -4.81
C SER A 74 4.16 10.07 -4.74
N VAL A 75 5.23 10.48 -4.05
CA VAL A 75 6.43 9.65 -3.82
C VAL A 75 6.09 8.45 -2.93
N ALA A 76 5.33 8.63 -1.85
CA ALA A 76 4.89 7.54 -0.99
C ALA A 76 4.07 6.50 -1.76
N ASN A 77 3.14 6.98 -2.61
CA ASN A 77 2.32 6.11 -3.45
C ASN A 77 3.15 5.37 -4.50
N MET A 78 4.16 6.04 -5.08
CA MET A 78 5.09 5.41 -6.02
C MET A 78 5.94 4.32 -5.33
N LEU A 79 6.46 4.57 -4.13
CA LEU A 79 7.22 3.59 -3.35
C LEU A 79 6.37 2.37 -2.98
N GLN A 80 5.12 2.61 -2.58
CA GLN A 80 4.16 1.53 -2.35
C GLN A 80 3.92 0.74 -3.65
N CYS A 81 3.79 1.46 -4.77
CA CYS A 81 3.73 0.91 -6.11
C CYS A 81 5.04 0.27 -6.63
N LEU A 82 6.14 0.31 -5.89
CA LEU A 82 7.32 -0.51 -6.22
C LEU A 82 7.36 -1.72 -5.32
N SER A 83 7.01 -1.56 -4.04
CA SER A 83 7.03 -2.63 -3.04
C SER A 83 6.17 -3.84 -3.43
N TRP A 84 4.99 -3.62 -4.00
CA TRP A 84 4.12 -4.71 -4.49
C TRP A 84 4.69 -5.48 -5.68
N LEU A 85 5.26 -4.78 -6.67
CA LEU A 85 5.90 -5.40 -7.82
C LEU A 85 7.11 -6.23 -7.40
N PHE A 86 7.94 -5.68 -6.51
CA PHE A 86 9.11 -6.37 -5.98
C PHE A 86 8.72 -7.56 -5.09
N SER A 87 7.65 -7.45 -4.31
CA SER A 87 7.13 -8.56 -3.49
C SER A 87 6.83 -9.80 -4.33
N GLY A 88 6.10 -9.63 -5.44
CA GLY A 88 5.78 -10.74 -6.35
C GLY A 88 7.02 -11.32 -7.03
N ILE A 89 7.92 -10.47 -7.54
CA ILE A 89 9.18 -10.90 -8.17
C ILE A 89 10.05 -11.69 -7.19
N VAL A 90 10.26 -11.17 -5.99
CA VAL A 90 11.12 -11.82 -4.99
C VAL A 90 10.49 -13.14 -4.52
N ALA A 91 9.19 -13.20 -4.29
CA ALA A 91 8.50 -14.44 -3.95
C ALA A 91 8.70 -15.51 -5.05
N GLY A 92 8.52 -15.14 -6.33
CA GLY A 92 8.77 -16.05 -7.45
C GLY A 92 10.21 -16.54 -7.53
N ALA A 93 11.19 -15.64 -7.36
CA ALA A 93 12.62 -15.99 -7.42
C ALA A 93 13.05 -16.86 -6.23
N VAL A 94 12.61 -16.51 -5.02
CA VAL A 94 12.89 -17.28 -3.79
C VAL A 94 12.26 -18.67 -3.88
N TYR A 95 11.02 -18.78 -4.37
CA TYR A 95 10.38 -20.08 -4.54
C TYR A 95 11.25 -21.01 -5.38
N VAL A 96 11.72 -20.54 -6.54
CA VAL A 96 12.60 -21.32 -7.43
C VAL A 96 13.92 -21.67 -6.74
N ALA A 97 14.57 -20.69 -6.12
CA ALA A 97 15.86 -20.90 -5.46
C ALA A 97 15.77 -21.95 -4.35
N VAL A 98 14.70 -21.92 -3.56
CA VAL A 98 14.47 -22.91 -2.49
C VAL A 98 14.05 -24.25 -3.09
N HIS A 99 13.13 -24.27 -4.06
CA HIS A 99 12.65 -25.50 -4.69
C HIS A 99 13.78 -26.33 -5.30
N ARG A 100 14.73 -25.69 -6.00
CA ARG A 100 15.88 -26.36 -6.61
C ARG A 100 16.88 -26.94 -5.62
N ARG A 101 16.92 -26.46 -4.36
CA ARG A 101 17.72 -27.12 -3.31
C ARG A 101 17.15 -28.48 -2.94
N TYR A 102 15.83 -28.65 -3.04
CA TYR A 102 15.15 -29.89 -2.73
C TYR A 102 14.98 -30.81 -3.95
N ASP A 103 14.92 -30.24 -5.15
CA ASP A 103 14.79 -30.99 -6.39
C ASP A 103 15.60 -30.33 -7.54
N PRO A 104 16.92 -30.60 -7.62
CA PRO A 104 17.80 -29.97 -8.61
C PRO A 104 17.50 -30.37 -10.06
N GLN A 105 16.77 -31.47 -10.27
CA GLN A 105 16.47 -32.03 -11.60
C GLN A 105 15.09 -31.61 -12.13
N ALA A 106 14.28 -30.92 -11.33
CA ALA A 106 12.98 -30.42 -11.73
C ALA A 106 13.11 -29.26 -12.75
N MET A 107 13.35 -29.60 -14.03
CA MET A 107 13.30 -28.65 -15.13
C MET A 107 11.91 -28.65 -15.77
N GLY A 108 11.10 -27.64 -15.44
CA GLY A 108 9.82 -27.39 -16.11
C GLY A 108 8.65 -27.14 -15.14
N GLY A 109 7.90 -26.07 -15.42
CA GLY A 109 6.72 -25.65 -14.66
C GLY A 109 6.96 -24.56 -13.61
N GLU A 110 8.21 -24.24 -13.28
CA GLU A 110 8.60 -23.28 -12.24
C GLU A 110 7.93 -21.90 -12.35
N ALA A 111 7.57 -21.45 -13.57
CA ALA A 111 6.81 -20.22 -13.80
C ALA A 111 5.41 -20.26 -13.17
N GLY A 112 4.71 -21.40 -13.23
CA GLY A 112 3.37 -21.55 -12.65
C GLY A 112 3.39 -21.55 -11.12
N ALA A 113 4.38 -22.21 -10.51
CA ALA A 113 4.53 -22.18 -9.05
C ALA A 113 5.07 -20.83 -8.56
N GLY A 114 5.93 -20.17 -9.33
CA GLY A 114 6.34 -18.78 -9.09
C GLY A 114 5.17 -17.80 -9.14
N ALA A 115 4.25 -17.97 -10.10
CA ALA A 115 3.03 -17.17 -10.18
C ALA A 115 2.15 -17.35 -8.93
N VAL A 116 1.95 -18.60 -8.48
CA VAL A 116 1.19 -18.87 -7.25
C VAL A 116 1.88 -18.25 -6.03
N ALA A 117 3.20 -18.37 -5.91
CA ALA A 117 3.97 -17.75 -4.84
C ALA A 117 3.84 -16.22 -4.83
N GLY A 118 3.97 -15.58 -5.99
CA GLY A 118 3.84 -14.13 -6.15
C GLY A 118 2.43 -13.63 -5.85
N ALA A 119 1.40 -14.33 -6.33
CA ALA A 119 0.00 -13.98 -6.05
C ALA A 119 -0.31 -14.05 -4.55
N LEU A 120 0.11 -15.14 -3.89
CA LEU A 120 -0.10 -15.31 -2.45
C LEU A 120 0.69 -14.31 -1.62
N ALA A 121 1.94 -14.01 -1.99
CA ALA A 121 2.76 -13.00 -1.30
C ALA A 121 2.11 -11.61 -1.34
N VAL A 122 1.63 -11.21 -2.52
CA VAL A 122 0.99 -9.92 -2.74
C VAL A 122 -0.36 -9.84 -2.02
N ILE A 123 -1.20 -10.89 -2.08
CA ILE A 123 -2.48 -10.93 -1.36
C ILE A 123 -2.25 -10.89 0.16
N ALA A 124 -1.32 -11.69 0.68
CA ALA A 124 -1.00 -11.70 2.10
C ALA A 124 -0.47 -10.33 2.57
N GLY A 125 0.46 -9.74 1.82
CA GLY A 125 0.98 -8.40 2.08
C GLY A 125 -0.13 -7.35 2.08
N TYR A 126 -1.00 -7.37 1.07
CA TYR A 126 -2.14 -6.45 0.99
C TYR A 126 -3.05 -6.56 2.22
N LEU A 127 -3.47 -7.77 2.59
CA LEU A 127 -4.35 -7.98 3.76
C LEU A 127 -3.74 -7.43 5.04
N VAL A 128 -2.44 -7.69 5.27
CA VAL A 128 -1.75 -7.15 6.45
C VAL A 128 -1.68 -5.63 6.40
N SER A 129 -1.36 -5.03 5.25
CA SER A 129 -1.34 -3.59 5.08
C SER A 129 -2.71 -2.96 5.29
N THR A 130 -3.79 -3.56 4.79
CA THR A 130 -5.16 -3.09 5.03
C THR A 130 -5.50 -3.10 6.52
N ILE A 131 -5.17 -4.18 7.23
CA ILE A 131 -5.37 -4.25 8.69
C ILE A 131 -4.58 -3.15 9.40
N LEU A 132 -3.30 -2.95 9.03
CA LEU A 132 -2.49 -1.89 9.62
C LEU A 132 -3.04 -0.49 9.31
N SER A 133 -3.52 -0.25 8.09
CA SER A 133 -4.18 1.01 7.73
C SER A 133 -5.47 1.24 8.53
N LEU A 134 -6.27 0.18 8.76
CA LEU A 134 -7.47 0.27 9.61
C LEU A 134 -7.11 0.58 11.06
N LEU A 135 -5.99 0.07 11.57
CA LEU A 135 -5.57 0.32 12.96
C LEU A 135 -4.91 1.68 13.16
N VAL A 136 -4.24 2.22 12.15
CA VAL A 136 -3.44 3.46 12.28
C VAL A 136 -4.13 4.67 11.65
N ILE A 137 -4.72 4.55 10.46
CA ILE A 137 -5.29 5.69 9.73
C ILE A 137 -6.70 6.02 10.21
N PHE A 138 -7.55 5.02 10.46
CA PHE A 138 -8.95 5.30 10.82
C PHE A 138 -9.11 6.13 12.11
N PRO A 139 -8.31 5.91 13.17
CA PRO A 139 -8.34 6.80 14.34
C PRO A 139 -8.00 8.25 14.00
N LEU A 140 -6.98 8.50 13.18
CA LEU A 140 -6.58 9.86 12.76
C LEU A 140 -7.65 10.53 11.90
N ILE A 141 -8.27 9.78 10.99
CA ILE A 141 -9.40 10.28 10.21
C ILE A 141 -10.50 10.67 11.18
N GLY A 142 -10.83 9.81 12.15
CA GLY A 142 -11.83 10.09 13.19
C GLY A 142 -11.55 11.39 13.95
N ASP A 143 -10.30 11.60 14.39
CA ASP A 143 -9.90 12.84 15.08
C ASP A 143 -10.03 14.07 14.16
N PHE A 144 -9.60 13.95 12.91
CA PHE A 144 -9.73 15.01 11.90
C PHE A 144 -11.20 15.34 11.60
N MET A 145 -12.05 14.32 11.39
CA MET A 145 -13.49 14.50 11.18
C MET A 145 -14.12 15.17 12.41
N GLY A 146 -13.72 14.76 13.62
CA GLY A 146 -14.18 15.35 14.87
C GLY A 146 -13.84 16.83 15.00
N GLN A 147 -12.66 17.26 14.53
CA GLN A 147 -12.30 18.67 14.47
C GLN A 147 -13.13 19.43 13.42
N ILE A 148 -13.31 18.88 12.22
CA ILE A 148 -14.14 19.50 11.17
C ILE A 148 -15.59 19.67 11.64
N VAL A 149 -16.18 18.65 12.27
CA VAL A 149 -17.55 18.72 12.82
C VAL A 149 -17.67 19.81 13.90
N ARG A 150 -16.66 19.96 14.75
CA ARG A 150 -16.63 21.04 15.76
C ARG A 150 -16.55 22.43 15.14
N MET A 151 -15.89 22.58 13.99
CA MET A 151 -15.77 23.86 13.26
C MET A 151 -16.98 24.16 12.37
N GLY A 152 -17.57 23.14 11.73
CA GLY A 152 -18.62 23.28 10.73
C GLY A 152 -20.06 23.21 11.25
N GLY A 153 -20.26 22.84 12.52
CA GLY A 153 -21.58 22.75 13.12
C GLY A 153 -22.41 21.53 12.67
N PRO A 154 -23.71 21.48 13.03
CA PRO A 154 -24.56 20.29 12.88
C PRO A 154 -24.89 19.89 11.44
N GLU A 155 -24.86 20.82 10.48
CA GLU A 155 -25.07 20.52 9.05
C GLU A 155 -23.93 19.67 8.47
N VAL A 156 -22.69 19.96 8.89
CA VAL A 156 -21.49 19.21 8.47
C VAL A 156 -21.48 17.81 9.10
N ALA A 157 -22.00 17.66 10.32
CA ALA A 157 -22.14 16.35 10.97
C ALA A 157 -23.09 15.41 10.19
N GLN A 158 -24.23 15.93 9.70
CA GLN A 158 -25.17 15.13 8.91
C GLN A 158 -24.61 14.71 7.54
N MET A 159 -23.83 15.56 6.88
CA MET A 159 -23.14 15.19 5.64
C MET A 159 -22.15 14.04 5.88
N PHE A 160 -21.44 14.05 7.02
CA PHE A 160 -20.50 12.98 7.35
C PHE A 160 -21.14 11.66 7.73
N ASP A 161 -22.31 11.65 8.38
CA ASP A 161 -23.06 10.41 8.64
C ASP A 161 -23.51 9.72 7.34
N GLN A 162 -23.99 10.49 6.35
CA GLN A 162 -24.33 9.94 5.04
C GLN A 162 -23.09 9.50 4.24
N MET A 163 -22.00 10.25 4.31
CA MET A 163 -20.75 9.88 3.65
C MET A 163 -20.12 8.64 4.29
N GLY A 164 -20.21 8.47 5.62
CA GLY A 164 -19.65 7.33 6.34
C GLY A 164 -20.19 5.99 5.88
N GLY A 165 -21.51 5.87 5.71
CA GLY A 165 -22.15 4.66 5.19
C GLY A 165 -21.73 4.31 3.76
N MET A 166 -21.64 5.31 2.86
CA MET A 166 -21.13 5.10 1.50
C MET A 166 -19.63 4.77 1.48
N MET A 167 -18.84 5.36 2.38
CA MET A 167 -17.40 5.13 2.46
C MET A 167 -17.09 3.67 2.83
N VAL A 168 -17.83 3.08 3.77
CA VAL A 168 -17.68 1.67 4.14
C VAL A 168 -17.96 0.75 2.95
N VAL A 169 -19.04 1.00 2.19
CA VAL A 169 -19.39 0.21 1.01
C VAL A 169 -18.32 0.36 -0.08
N MET A 170 -17.87 1.59 -0.36
CA MET A 170 -16.80 1.87 -1.33
C MET A 170 -15.48 1.21 -0.93
N VAL A 171 -15.10 1.25 0.35
CA VAL A 171 -13.89 0.59 0.86
C VAL A 171 -14.00 -0.93 0.73
N ALA A 172 -15.15 -1.52 1.06
CA ALA A 172 -15.37 -2.97 0.93
C ALA A 172 -15.30 -3.43 -0.54
N VAL A 173 -16.00 -2.75 -1.44
CA VAL A 173 -15.96 -3.04 -2.88
C VAL A 173 -14.56 -2.81 -3.45
N GLY A 174 -13.93 -1.69 -3.08
CA GLY A 174 -12.57 -1.38 -3.46
C GLY A 174 -11.58 -2.46 -3.01
N ALA A 175 -11.71 -2.96 -1.78
CA ALA A 175 -10.86 -4.01 -1.24
C ALA A 175 -11.02 -5.34 -1.99
N ILE A 176 -12.24 -5.72 -2.33
CA ILE A 176 -12.50 -6.94 -3.12
C ILE A 176 -11.90 -6.82 -4.52
N CYS A 177 -12.15 -5.71 -5.22
CA CYS A 177 -11.55 -5.43 -6.52
C CYS A 177 -10.01 -5.43 -6.46
N SER A 178 -9.47 -4.87 -5.38
CA SER A 178 -8.04 -4.80 -5.13
C SER A 178 -7.44 -6.19 -4.95
N ILE A 179 -8.04 -7.08 -4.16
CA ILE A 179 -7.56 -8.47 -3.98
C ILE A 179 -7.45 -9.19 -5.33
N VAL A 180 -8.45 -9.04 -6.21
CA VAL A 180 -8.43 -9.67 -7.54
C VAL A 180 -7.31 -9.09 -8.39
N PHE A 181 -7.20 -7.76 -8.46
CA PHE A 181 -6.20 -7.08 -9.29
C PHE A 181 -4.77 -7.36 -8.79
N TYR A 182 -4.56 -7.30 -7.47
CA TYR A 182 -3.32 -7.63 -6.80
C TYR A 182 -2.95 -9.10 -6.97
N GLY A 183 -3.91 -10.02 -6.92
CA GLY A 183 -3.68 -11.43 -7.22
C GLY A 183 -3.15 -11.64 -8.64
N VAL A 184 -3.73 -10.97 -9.64
CA VAL A 184 -3.28 -11.06 -11.05
C VAL A 184 -1.87 -10.46 -11.22
N ILE A 185 -1.62 -9.27 -10.68
CA ILE A 185 -0.29 -8.63 -10.77
C ILE A 185 0.76 -9.45 -10.03
N GLY A 186 0.43 -9.96 -8.84
CA GLY A 186 1.28 -10.86 -8.07
C GLY A 186 1.60 -12.14 -8.83
N ALA A 187 0.63 -12.69 -9.56
CA ALA A 187 0.86 -13.85 -10.42
C ALA A 187 1.82 -13.55 -11.57
N VAL A 188 1.63 -12.43 -12.27
CA VAL A 188 2.49 -12.03 -13.40
C VAL A 188 3.92 -11.74 -12.93
N THR A 189 4.06 -10.96 -11.86
CA THR A 189 5.36 -10.62 -11.28
C THR A 189 6.05 -11.83 -10.64
N GLY A 190 5.29 -12.74 -10.04
CA GLY A 190 5.79 -14.03 -9.55
C GLY A 190 6.29 -14.96 -10.65
N ALA A 191 5.60 -15.01 -11.79
CA ALA A 191 6.06 -15.75 -12.96
C ALA A 191 7.38 -15.16 -13.50
N LEU A 192 7.47 -13.84 -13.57
CA LEU A 192 8.70 -13.13 -13.96
C LEU A 192 9.84 -13.41 -12.96
N GLY A 193 9.56 -13.36 -11.67
CA GLY A 193 10.49 -13.70 -10.60
C GLY A 193 11.04 -15.12 -10.72
N ALA A 194 10.18 -16.08 -11.03
CA ALA A 194 10.62 -17.45 -11.27
C ALA A 194 11.53 -17.58 -12.50
N PHE A 195 11.28 -16.82 -13.56
CA PHE A 195 12.18 -16.77 -14.73
C PHE A 195 13.57 -16.22 -14.36
N ILE A 196 13.61 -15.17 -13.54
CA ILE A 196 14.87 -14.60 -13.01
C ILE A 196 15.58 -15.63 -12.12
N GLY A 197 14.85 -16.24 -11.17
CA GLY A 197 15.38 -17.28 -10.28
C GLY A 197 15.97 -18.46 -11.05
N ASN A 198 15.33 -18.87 -12.15
CA ASN A 198 15.83 -19.93 -13.02
C ASN A 198 17.17 -19.60 -13.69
N SER A 199 17.35 -18.33 -14.06
CA SER A 199 18.57 -17.82 -14.68
C SER A 199 19.71 -17.73 -13.66
N LEU A 200 19.40 -17.36 -12.42
CA LEU A 200 20.37 -17.26 -11.32
C LEU A 200 20.76 -18.63 -10.74
N ALA A 201 19.86 -19.60 -10.78
CA ALA A 201 20.07 -20.95 -10.26
C ALA A 201 20.66 -21.92 -11.30
N LYS A 202 21.27 -21.43 -12.39
CA LYS A 202 22.06 -22.31 -13.26
C LYS A 202 23.25 -22.87 -12.46
N PRO A 203 23.51 -24.18 -12.50
CA PRO A 203 24.66 -24.75 -11.81
C PRO A 203 25.94 -24.08 -12.34
N ALA A 204 26.85 -23.73 -11.43
CA ALA A 204 28.21 -23.38 -11.80
C ALA A 204 28.79 -24.57 -12.57
N ALA A 205 29.18 -24.34 -13.83
CA ALA A 205 29.84 -25.33 -14.68
C ALA A 205 31.23 -25.65 -14.15
#